data_AF-A0AAV5DQ43-F1
#
_entry.id   AF-A0AAV5DQ43-F1
#
_cell.length_a   1.000
_cell.length_b   1.000
_cell.length_c   1.000
_cell.angle_alpha   90.00
_cell.angle_beta   90.00
_cell.angle_gamma   90.00
#
_symmetry.space_group_name_H-M   'P 1'
#
loop_
_entity.id
_entity.type
_entity.pdbx_description
1 polymer ?
#
loop_
_entity_poly.entity_id
_entity_poly.type
_entity_poly.pdbx_seq_one_letter_code
_entity_poly.pdbx_strand_id
1 'polypeptide(L)'
;MDPQPFVRLSVGQLGLKLPGSSNTKPPRLCHCKIRLAGFPVQTAPVPLLHSSELNTLDPFTNAAVFSLAESDLTASPSTPACLFRPAPRRPRLDVAVYLRGGMHCGIVGGRRLVGVFRVEVGAEWRDGKPVMLHHGWVGIGRGKPGETRAELHLRVKMEADPRYVFQFDDEVVLNPQVVQIHGATRQPIFSCKFVRDRRPSQTDPLGGWSSSGSSDEKDAAEELRKREAVRKGWKVAIHDLSGSAVAAAFMCTPFVPAPGGDTVAASNPGAWLIVRADTTRSSDSWQPWGRLEAWRDGGQVRLRLRLLPERQDEDYCVLVSEARLRSDRGGEFAIDMDRREEEELCAAAVMAGCAGGGFVMSCVVEGEARGGGGPSVVQLAARHVACMEDAAMFVALAAAVDLSVKACRPFRRNKPPAAAAGRKTCSFSPRHDALDELDT
;
A
#
# COMPACT_ATOMS: atom_id res chain seq x y z
N MET A 1 2.12 21.51 11.25
CA MET A 1 2.65 20.26 10.64
C MET A 1 3.52 20.69 9.48
N ASP A 2 4.75 20.16 9.39
CA ASP A 2 5.70 20.54 8.33
C ASP A 2 5.88 19.41 7.30
N PRO A 3 5.49 19.61 6.02
CA PRO A 3 5.60 18.56 5.03
C PRO A 3 7.06 18.34 4.62
N GLN A 4 7.38 17.10 4.26
CA GLN A 4 8.66 16.74 3.67
C GLN A 4 8.65 16.96 2.15
N PRO A 5 9.80 17.32 1.57
CA PRO A 5 9.97 17.43 0.13
C PRO A 5 9.86 16.06 -0.56
N PHE A 6 8.87 15.94 -1.43
CA PHE A 6 8.68 14.81 -2.33
C PHE A 6 8.41 15.33 -3.74
N VAL A 7 8.68 14.49 -4.73
CA VAL A 7 8.54 14.84 -6.14
C VAL A 7 7.77 13.77 -6.87
N ARG A 8 6.81 14.20 -7.68
CA ARG A 8 6.09 13.34 -8.59
C ARG A 8 6.66 13.47 -9.99
N LEU A 9 7.23 12.39 -10.50
CA LEU A 9 7.67 12.25 -11.89
C LEU A 9 6.59 11.48 -12.67
N SER A 10 5.91 12.16 -13.59
CA SER A 10 4.89 11.56 -14.44
C SER A 10 5.34 11.44 -15.89
N VAL A 11 4.99 10.30 -16.50
CA VAL A 11 5.17 10.03 -17.92
C VAL A 11 3.79 9.85 -18.53
N GLY A 12 3.42 10.64 -19.52
CA GLY A 12 2.10 10.60 -20.15
C GLY A 12 2.15 10.93 -21.63
N GLN A 13 0.98 11.05 -22.26
CA GLN A 13 0.83 11.39 -23.70
C GLN A 13 1.73 10.57 -24.63
N LEU A 14 1.76 9.24 -24.44
CA LEU A 14 2.57 8.35 -25.26
C LEU A 14 1.99 8.23 -26.67
N GLY A 15 2.84 8.31 -27.69
CA GLY A 15 2.45 8.08 -29.07
C GLY A 15 3.64 7.65 -29.92
N LEU A 16 3.46 6.69 -30.83
CA LEU A 16 4.54 6.14 -31.65
C LEU A 16 4.25 6.33 -33.13
N LYS A 17 5.22 6.88 -33.86
CA LYS A 17 5.19 6.99 -35.32
C LYS A 17 6.31 6.14 -35.89
N LEU A 18 5.96 5.18 -36.75
CA LEU A 18 6.91 4.26 -37.38
C LEU A 18 7.18 4.67 -38.83
N PRO A 19 8.43 4.55 -39.31
CA PRO A 19 8.75 4.79 -40.71
C PRO A 19 8.09 3.73 -41.60
N GLY A 20 7.44 4.15 -42.70
CA GLY A 20 6.86 3.25 -43.71
C GLY A 20 5.56 2.54 -43.33
N SER A 21 4.83 3.02 -42.32
CA SER A 21 3.51 2.50 -41.94
C SER A 21 2.42 2.99 -42.92
N SER A 22 2.03 2.16 -43.90
CA SER A 22 0.82 2.39 -44.71
C SER A 22 -0.42 1.93 -43.95
N ASN A 23 -1.57 2.59 -44.18
CA ASN A 23 -2.89 2.33 -43.55
C ASN A 23 -3.49 0.92 -43.76
N THR A 24 -2.73 -0.03 -44.29
CA THR A 24 -3.21 -1.33 -44.79
C THR A 24 -2.80 -2.53 -43.94
N LYS A 25 -2.08 -2.34 -42.82
CA LYS A 25 -1.64 -3.43 -41.94
C LYS A 25 -2.36 -3.38 -40.59
N PRO A 26 -2.71 -4.54 -39.99
CA PRO A 26 -3.39 -4.59 -38.70
C PRO A 26 -2.58 -3.85 -37.62
N PRO A 27 -3.26 -3.26 -36.61
CA PRO A 27 -2.62 -2.50 -35.56
C PRO A 27 -1.61 -3.40 -34.83
N ARG A 28 -0.33 -3.03 -34.89
CA ARG A 28 0.71 -3.71 -34.13
C ARG A 28 0.61 -3.23 -32.69
N LEU A 29 0.30 -4.14 -31.77
CA LEU A 29 0.34 -3.86 -30.34
C LEU A 29 1.75 -3.42 -29.92
N CYS A 30 1.87 -2.15 -29.53
CA CYS A 30 3.10 -1.56 -29.01
C CYS A 30 2.95 -1.33 -27.51
N HIS A 31 4.02 -1.60 -26.77
CA HIS A 31 4.08 -1.31 -25.34
C HIS A 31 5.45 -0.75 -25.00
N CYS A 32 5.52 0.10 -23.99
CA CYS A 32 6.77 0.59 -23.44
C CYS A 32 7.02 -0.01 -22.07
N LYS A 33 8.30 -0.13 -21.71
CA LYS A 33 8.75 -0.33 -20.33
C LYS A 33 9.39 0.98 -19.87
N ILE A 34 8.84 1.55 -18.81
CA ILE A 34 9.25 2.82 -18.22
C ILE A 34 10.03 2.47 -16.94
N ARG A 35 11.29 2.89 -16.88
CA ARG A 35 12.25 2.48 -15.85
C ARG A 35 12.88 3.70 -15.20
N LEU A 36 12.90 3.69 -13.88
CA LEU A 36 13.65 4.61 -13.05
C LEU A 36 14.43 3.78 -12.02
N ALA A 37 15.72 4.08 -11.84
CA ALA A 37 16.57 3.31 -10.93
C ALA A 37 16.00 3.36 -9.50
N GLY A 38 15.92 2.20 -8.85
CA GLY A 38 15.33 2.07 -7.49
C GLY A 38 13.82 1.84 -7.46
N PHE A 39 13.13 1.92 -8.60
CA PHE A 39 11.67 1.79 -8.67
C PHE A 39 11.21 0.59 -9.51
N PRO A 40 10.02 0.04 -9.24
CA PRO A 40 9.45 -1.02 -10.06
C PRO A 40 9.19 -0.54 -11.49
N VAL A 41 9.46 -1.42 -12.45
CA VAL A 41 9.25 -1.12 -13.88
C VAL A 41 7.76 -1.07 -14.19
N GLN A 42 7.32 0.05 -14.76
CA GLN A 42 5.93 0.24 -15.20
C GLN A 42 5.83 -0.05 -16.70
N THR A 43 4.74 -0.69 -17.12
CA THR A 43 4.50 -1.03 -18.54
C THR A 43 3.19 -0.38 -18.97
N ALA A 44 3.19 0.28 -20.13
CA ALA A 44 2.00 0.91 -20.68
C ALA A 44 1.87 0.63 -22.18
N PRO A 45 0.65 0.57 -22.73
CA PRO A 45 0.44 0.55 -24.17
C PRO A 45 0.95 1.86 -24.80
N VAL A 46 1.41 1.78 -26.04
CA VAL A 46 1.81 2.95 -26.82
C VAL A 46 0.98 2.97 -28.10
N PRO A 47 0.03 3.90 -28.26
CA PRO A 47 -0.75 3.99 -29.48
C PRO A 47 0.16 4.35 -30.66
N LEU A 48 -0.09 3.72 -31.80
CA LEU A 48 0.51 4.15 -33.06
C LEU A 48 -0.30 5.34 -33.56
N LEU A 49 0.35 6.49 -33.78
CA LEU A 49 -0.32 7.71 -34.20
C LEU A 49 0.10 8.08 -35.62
N HIS A 50 -0.89 8.49 -36.40
CA HIS A 50 -0.69 9.17 -37.68
C HIS A 50 -0.81 10.69 -37.49
N SER A 51 -0.23 11.47 -38.41
CA SER A 51 0.08 12.92 -38.23
C SER A 51 -1.05 13.85 -37.76
N SER A 52 -2.31 13.38 -37.72
CA SER A 52 -3.51 14.15 -37.35
C SER A 52 -4.17 13.73 -36.02
N GLU A 53 -3.66 12.70 -35.34
CA GLU A 53 -4.34 12.06 -34.19
C GLU A 53 -3.86 12.54 -32.81
N LEU A 54 -2.96 13.53 -32.73
CA LEU A 54 -2.38 13.97 -31.46
C LEU A 54 -3.41 14.54 -30.47
N ASN A 55 -4.49 15.14 -30.98
CA ASN A 55 -5.58 15.70 -30.17
C ASN A 55 -6.44 14.62 -29.47
N THR A 56 -6.25 13.33 -29.80
CA THR A 56 -6.94 12.21 -29.14
C THR A 56 -6.23 11.75 -27.87
N LEU A 57 -4.96 12.15 -27.66
CA LEU A 57 -4.24 11.80 -26.45
C LEU A 57 -4.79 12.60 -25.27
N ASP A 58 -5.38 11.91 -24.30
CA ASP A 58 -5.81 12.54 -23.06
C ASP A 58 -4.60 13.21 -22.36
N PRO A 59 -4.61 14.54 -22.17
CA PRO A 59 -3.54 15.24 -21.46
C PRO A 59 -3.48 14.87 -19.98
N PHE A 60 -4.51 14.29 -19.39
CA PHE A 60 -4.53 13.99 -17.96
C PHE A 60 -4.11 12.56 -17.63
N THR A 61 -4.14 11.65 -18.61
CA THR A 61 -3.71 10.25 -18.41
C THR A 61 -2.19 10.12 -18.34
N ASN A 62 -1.72 9.51 -17.25
CA ASN A 62 -0.32 9.16 -17.05
C ASN A 62 -0.11 7.66 -17.29
N ALA A 63 0.88 7.33 -18.11
CA ALA A 63 1.33 5.97 -18.38
C ALA A 63 2.25 5.41 -17.29
N ALA A 64 2.95 6.28 -16.56
CA ALA A 64 3.67 5.91 -15.35
C ALA A 64 3.83 7.10 -14.41
N VAL A 65 3.86 6.82 -13.11
CA VAL A 65 4.08 7.82 -12.06
C VAL A 65 5.08 7.27 -11.04
N PHE A 66 6.11 8.05 -10.72
CA PHE A 66 7.11 7.74 -9.69
C PHE A 66 7.06 8.80 -8.60
N SER A 67 7.08 8.36 -7.35
CA SER A 67 7.17 9.23 -6.18
C SER A 67 8.59 9.16 -5.64
N LEU A 68 9.29 10.30 -5.65
CA LEU A 68 10.70 10.40 -5.32
C LEU A 68 10.86 11.19 -4.03
N ALA A 69 11.53 10.61 -3.05
CA ALA A 69 12.03 11.36 -1.91
C ALA A 69 13.29 12.15 -2.32
N GLU A 70 13.64 13.16 -1.54
CA GLU A 70 14.86 13.94 -1.77
C GLU A 70 16.14 13.08 -1.78
N SER A 71 16.16 12.01 -0.98
CA SER A 71 17.24 11.01 -0.96
C SER A 71 17.37 10.24 -2.27
N ASP A 72 16.30 10.07 -3.04
CA ASP A 72 16.33 9.32 -4.30
C ASP A 72 16.95 10.14 -5.44
N LEU A 73 16.96 11.46 -5.28
CA LEU A 73 17.52 12.41 -6.24
C LEU A 73 18.97 12.78 -5.94
N THR A 74 19.39 12.59 -4.69
CA THR A 74 20.75 12.84 -4.24
C THR A 74 21.51 11.52 -4.25
N ALA A 75 22.48 11.39 -5.16
CA ALA A 75 23.44 10.30 -5.05
C ALA A 75 24.20 10.47 -3.73
N SER A 76 24.05 9.52 -2.80
CA SER A 76 24.59 9.61 -1.44
C SER A 76 26.07 10.05 -1.44
N PRO A 77 26.44 11.15 -0.74
CA PRO A 77 27.83 11.54 -0.54
C PRO A 77 28.50 10.75 0.60
N SER A 78 27.82 9.78 1.24
CA SER A 78 28.30 9.16 2.49
C SER A 78 29.31 8.01 2.33
N THR A 79 29.91 7.82 1.15
CA THR A 79 31.07 6.92 1.01
C THR A 79 32.29 7.73 0.59
N PRO A 80 33.40 7.70 1.37
CA PRO A 80 34.61 8.41 0.97
C PRO A 80 35.03 7.94 -0.42
N ALA A 81 35.47 8.88 -1.25
CA ALA A 81 35.82 8.67 -2.64
C ALA A 81 36.89 7.58 -2.77
N CYS A 82 36.49 6.33 -3.01
CA CYS A 82 37.37 5.36 -3.62
C CYS A 82 37.63 5.84 -5.05
N LEU A 83 38.92 5.98 -5.41
CA LEU A 83 39.45 6.46 -6.70
C LEU A 83 39.01 5.65 -7.94
N PHE A 84 38.10 4.69 -7.79
CA PHE A 84 37.63 3.78 -8.83
C PHE A 84 36.10 3.81 -9.06
N ARG A 85 35.35 4.71 -8.39
CA ARG A 85 33.90 4.80 -8.59
C ARG A 85 33.55 6.02 -9.44
N PRO A 86 32.85 5.84 -10.59
CA PRO A 86 32.42 6.98 -11.41
C PRO A 86 31.51 7.92 -10.59
N ALA A 87 31.61 9.23 -10.88
CA ALA A 87 30.89 10.31 -10.22
C ALA A 87 29.41 10.00 -9.94
N PRO A 88 28.80 10.61 -8.90
CA PRO A 88 27.37 10.46 -8.61
C PRO A 88 26.53 10.71 -9.85
N ARG A 89 25.96 9.64 -10.42
CA ARG A 89 25.13 9.74 -11.63
C ARG A 89 23.73 10.17 -11.23
N ARG A 90 23.25 11.26 -11.84
CA ARG A 90 21.85 11.68 -11.72
C ARG A 90 20.93 10.51 -12.07
N PRO A 91 19.79 10.34 -11.37
CA PRO A 91 18.82 9.33 -11.75
C PRO A 91 18.37 9.55 -13.20
N ARG A 92 18.21 8.45 -13.93
CA ARG A 92 17.84 8.48 -15.35
C ARG A 92 16.53 7.72 -15.56
N LEU A 93 15.60 8.36 -16.27
CA LEU A 93 14.38 7.75 -16.73
C LEU A 93 14.60 7.16 -18.12
N ASP A 94 14.37 5.87 -18.26
CA ASP A 94 14.48 5.14 -19.52
C ASP A 94 13.09 4.66 -19.97
N VAL A 95 12.65 5.06 -21.16
CA VAL A 95 11.42 4.60 -21.80
C VAL A 95 11.77 3.75 -23.02
N ALA A 96 11.70 2.44 -22.87
CA ALA A 96 12.02 1.48 -23.93
C ALA A 96 10.75 0.98 -24.62
N VAL A 97 10.63 1.21 -25.93
CA VAL A 97 9.44 0.88 -26.72
C VAL A 97 9.62 -0.43 -27.47
N TYR A 98 8.65 -1.33 -27.36
CA TYR A 98 8.67 -2.66 -27.96
C TYR A 98 7.48 -2.87 -28.89
N LEU A 99 7.76 -3.39 -30.08
CA LEU A 99 6.79 -3.94 -31.01
C LEU A 99 6.56 -5.42 -30.71
N ARG A 100 5.30 -5.83 -30.63
CA ARG A 100 4.96 -7.25 -30.64
C ARG A 100 5.08 -7.80 -32.07
N GLY A 101 5.89 -8.84 -32.26
CA GLY A 101 5.95 -9.57 -33.54
C GLY A 101 4.63 -10.30 -33.80
N GLY A 102 4.16 -10.29 -35.05
CA GLY A 102 3.02 -11.11 -35.47
C GLY A 102 3.41 -12.59 -35.53
N MET A 103 2.43 -13.48 -35.44
CA MET A 103 2.62 -14.91 -35.68
C MET A 103 2.80 -15.15 -37.19
N HIS A 104 3.88 -15.82 -37.60
CA HIS A 104 4.08 -16.27 -38.97
C HIS A 104 4.62 -17.71 -38.92
N CYS A 105 3.86 -18.66 -39.47
CA CYS A 105 4.19 -20.09 -39.57
C CYS A 105 4.66 -20.79 -38.27
N GLY A 106 3.87 -20.72 -37.19
CA GLY A 106 4.08 -21.59 -36.01
C GLY A 106 5.23 -21.23 -35.06
N ILE A 107 6.02 -20.19 -35.37
CA ILE A 107 7.04 -19.66 -34.46
C ILE A 107 6.48 -18.40 -33.77
N VAL A 108 6.46 -18.41 -32.44
CA VAL A 108 6.06 -17.25 -31.63
C VAL A 108 7.05 -16.11 -31.88
N GLY A 109 6.62 -15.10 -32.64
CA GLY A 109 7.43 -13.91 -32.92
C GLY A 109 7.80 -13.17 -31.62
N GLY A 110 9.10 -13.05 -31.36
CA GLY A 110 9.64 -12.34 -30.20
C GLY A 110 9.28 -10.84 -30.19
N ARG A 111 9.45 -10.19 -29.03
CA ARG A 111 9.30 -8.72 -28.91
C ARG A 111 10.52 -8.04 -29.52
N ARG A 112 10.31 -7.07 -30.43
CA ARG A 112 11.39 -6.29 -31.04
C ARG A 112 11.48 -4.92 -30.39
N LEU A 113 12.67 -4.55 -29.89
CA LEU A 113 12.95 -3.20 -29.41
C LEU A 113 12.95 -2.21 -30.59
N VAL A 114 12.14 -1.16 -30.50
CA VAL A 114 12.09 -0.05 -31.48
C VAL A 114 13.17 0.97 -31.17
N GLY A 115 13.23 1.40 -29.91
CA GLY A 115 14.14 2.43 -29.46
C GLY A 115 13.97 2.70 -27.96
N VAL A 116 14.86 3.53 -27.44
CA VAL A 116 14.87 3.93 -26.03
C VAL A 116 14.99 5.44 -25.96
N PHE A 117 14.04 6.08 -25.30
CA PHE A 117 14.16 7.47 -24.87
C PHE A 117 14.80 7.51 -23.48
N ARG A 118 15.69 8.48 -23.25
CA ARG A 118 16.36 8.68 -21.96
C ARG A 118 16.37 10.15 -21.59
N VAL A 119 16.05 10.45 -20.34
CA VAL A 119 16.16 11.79 -19.77
C VAL A 119 16.72 11.74 -18.37
N GLU A 120 17.55 12.72 -18.02
CA GLU A 120 18.09 12.85 -16.67
C GLU A 120 17.06 13.52 -15.76
N VAL A 121 16.94 13.02 -14.54
CA VAL A 121 16.03 13.54 -13.51
C VAL A 121 16.88 14.36 -12.55
N GLY A 122 16.69 15.68 -12.58
CA GLY A 122 17.45 16.65 -11.78
C GLY A 122 16.69 17.19 -10.58
N ALA A 123 17.31 18.14 -9.87
CA ALA A 123 16.72 18.84 -8.73
C ALA A 123 15.97 20.14 -9.11
N GLU A 124 15.61 20.31 -10.39
CA GLU A 124 15.03 21.56 -10.93
C GLU A 124 13.63 21.88 -10.38
N TRP A 125 12.94 20.89 -9.85
CA TRP A 125 11.60 21.05 -9.24
C TRP A 125 11.60 21.86 -7.92
N ARG A 126 12.77 22.11 -7.33
CA ARG A 126 12.92 22.82 -6.03
C ARG A 126 12.42 24.26 -6.07
N ASP A 127 12.35 24.86 -7.25
CA ASP A 127 11.82 26.21 -7.45
C ASP A 127 10.29 26.29 -7.26
N GLY A 128 9.65 25.19 -6.88
CA GLY A 128 8.21 25.07 -6.61
C GLY A 128 7.34 25.04 -7.86
N LYS A 129 7.93 25.28 -9.04
CA LYS A 129 7.24 25.23 -10.33
C LYS A 129 7.36 23.83 -10.94
N PRO A 130 6.28 23.32 -11.57
CA PRO A 130 6.36 22.14 -12.41
C PRO A 130 7.45 22.28 -13.49
N VAL A 131 8.29 21.25 -13.61
CA VAL A 131 9.36 21.19 -14.61
C VAL A 131 8.97 20.22 -15.71
N MET A 132 8.95 20.70 -16.96
CA MET A 132 8.72 19.86 -18.13
C MET A 132 10.07 19.37 -18.67
N LEU A 133 10.48 18.16 -18.29
CA LEU A 133 11.74 17.58 -18.75
C LEU A 133 11.71 17.27 -20.26
N HIS A 134 10.54 16.88 -20.78
CA HIS A 134 10.33 16.64 -22.20
C HIS A 134 8.85 16.73 -22.56
N HIS A 135 8.53 17.37 -23.68
CA HIS A 135 7.19 17.37 -24.25
C HIS A 135 7.28 17.46 -25.77
N GLY A 136 6.78 16.43 -26.47
CA GLY A 136 6.77 16.40 -27.94
C GLY A 136 7.41 15.16 -28.54
N TRP A 137 7.57 15.19 -29.86
CA TRP A 137 8.14 14.10 -30.65
C TRP A 137 9.66 14.05 -30.54
N VAL A 138 10.20 12.84 -30.37
CA VAL A 138 11.64 12.58 -30.34
C VAL A 138 11.97 11.30 -31.10
N GLY A 139 13.02 11.34 -31.91
CA GLY A 139 13.50 10.17 -32.64
C GLY A 139 14.05 9.11 -31.70
N ILE A 140 13.52 7.88 -31.78
CA ILE A 140 13.95 6.74 -30.97
C ILE A 140 14.50 5.62 -31.87
N GLY A 141 15.67 5.09 -31.51
CA GLY A 141 16.33 3.98 -32.22
C GLY A 141 17.61 4.37 -32.97
N ARG A 142 18.29 3.36 -33.51
CA ARG A 142 19.51 3.55 -34.31
C ARG A 142 19.14 3.62 -35.79
N GLY A 143 19.55 4.68 -36.47
CA GLY A 143 19.45 4.84 -37.93
C GLY A 143 20.59 5.68 -38.44
N LYS A 144 20.98 5.54 -39.71
CA LYS A 144 22.04 6.38 -40.30
C LYS A 144 21.55 7.83 -40.44
N PRO A 145 22.44 8.84 -40.51
CA PRO A 145 22.03 10.20 -40.87
C PRO A 145 21.27 10.18 -42.21
N GLY A 146 20.06 10.74 -42.25
CA GLY A 146 19.21 10.78 -43.46
C GLY A 146 18.13 9.69 -43.58
N GLU A 147 18.06 8.73 -42.65
CA GLU A 147 17.02 7.69 -42.64
C GLU A 147 15.84 8.09 -41.73
N THR A 148 14.59 7.81 -42.14
CA THR A 148 13.40 8.09 -41.33
C THR A 148 13.39 7.17 -40.11
N ARG A 149 13.57 7.77 -38.93
CA ARG A 149 13.57 7.04 -37.65
C ARG A 149 12.14 6.92 -37.11
N ALA A 150 11.94 5.96 -36.21
CA ALA A 150 10.73 5.95 -35.40
C ALA A 150 10.74 7.18 -34.48
N GLU A 151 9.58 7.81 -34.31
CA GLU A 151 9.41 8.97 -33.44
C GLU A 151 8.48 8.58 -32.28
N LEU A 152 8.85 8.96 -31.07
CA LEU A 152 8.05 8.79 -29.86
C LEU A 152 7.59 10.16 -29.39
N HIS A 153 6.28 10.37 -29.28
CA HIS A 153 5.71 11.45 -28.51
C HIS A 153 5.59 10.99 -27.06
N LEU A 154 6.00 11.86 -26.14
CA LEU A 154 5.76 11.67 -24.71
C LEU A 154 5.81 13.01 -23.98
N ARG A 155 5.17 13.04 -22.81
CA ARG A 155 5.33 14.08 -21.80
C ARG A 155 6.06 13.50 -20.61
N VAL A 156 7.12 14.15 -20.17
CA VAL A 156 7.81 13.85 -18.90
C VAL A 156 7.79 15.11 -18.05
N LYS A 157 7.08 15.05 -16.93
CA LYS A 157 6.81 16.19 -16.06
C LYS A 157 7.21 15.87 -14.62
N MET A 158 7.88 16.80 -13.96
CA MET A 158 8.22 16.74 -12.54
C MET A 158 7.46 17.83 -11.78
N GLU A 159 6.85 17.47 -10.66
CA GLU A 159 6.10 18.40 -9.82
C GLU A 159 6.42 18.17 -8.35
N ALA A 160 6.48 19.26 -7.57
CA ALA A 160 6.54 19.15 -6.13
C ALA A 160 5.28 18.46 -5.61
N ASP A 161 5.45 17.46 -4.75
CA ASP A 161 4.38 16.66 -4.16
C ASP A 161 4.61 16.54 -2.65
N PRO A 162 4.66 17.66 -1.89
CA PRO A 162 5.01 17.65 -0.48
C PRO A 162 4.13 16.70 0.34
N ARG A 163 4.72 15.94 1.26
CA ARG A 163 4.00 14.92 2.05
C ARG A 163 4.25 15.04 3.55
N TYR A 164 3.22 14.87 4.35
CA TYR A 164 3.36 14.60 5.76
C TYR A 164 3.72 13.12 5.96
N VAL A 165 4.71 12.85 6.81
CA VAL A 165 5.11 11.49 7.17
C VAL A 165 4.83 11.30 8.65
N PHE A 166 3.95 10.36 8.97
CA PHE A 166 3.62 9.97 10.32
C PHE A 166 4.12 8.56 10.60
N GLN A 167 4.40 8.29 11.87
CA GLN A 167 4.79 6.97 12.35
C GLN A 167 4.08 6.70 13.66
N PHE A 168 3.46 5.53 13.80
CA PHE A 168 3.01 5.04 15.09
C PHE A 168 4.25 4.65 15.90
N ASP A 169 4.39 5.14 17.13
CA ASP A 169 5.57 4.85 17.94
C ASP A 169 5.58 3.42 18.54
N ASP A 170 4.43 2.75 18.53
CA ASP A 170 4.23 1.36 18.94
C ASP A 170 3.03 0.73 18.18
N GLU A 171 2.67 -0.51 18.51
CA GLU A 171 1.51 -1.20 17.96
C GLU A 171 0.20 -0.46 18.30
N VAL A 172 -0.71 -0.32 17.32
CA VAL A 172 -2.02 0.37 17.50
C VAL A 172 -2.83 -0.14 18.70
N VAL A 173 -2.74 -1.44 19.01
CA VAL A 173 -3.47 -2.06 20.13
C VAL A 173 -2.94 -1.64 21.52
N LEU A 174 -1.75 -1.04 21.58
CA LEU A 174 -1.08 -0.58 22.79
C LEU A 174 -1.28 0.93 23.06
N ASN A 175 -2.18 1.58 22.31
CA ASN A 175 -2.47 3.02 22.44
C ASN A 175 -1.25 3.92 22.16
N PRO A 176 -0.61 3.79 20.99
CA PRO A 176 0.60 4.52 20.64
C PRO A 176 0.36 6.02 20.47
N GLN A 177 1.43 6.81 20.54
CA GLN A 177 1.44 8.14 19.94
C GLN A 177 1.71 8.04 18.44
N VAL A 178 1.23 9.03 17.71
CA VAL A 178 1.53 9.20 16.29
C VAL A 178 2.43 10.40 16.16
N VAL A 179 3.67 10.13 15.76
CA VAL A 179 4.71 11.14 15.58
C VAL A 179 4.80 11.54 14.12
N GLN A 180 4.80 12.84 13.85
CA GLN A 180 5.23 13.39 12.58
C GLN A 180 6.76 13.36 12.50
N ILE A 181 7.28 12.79 11.41
CA ILE A 181 8.69 12.78 11.07
C ILE A 181 8.96 13.92 10.10
N HIS A 182 9.98 14.73 10.39
CA HIS A 182 10.50 15.73 9.46
C HIS A 182 12.03 15.77 9.58
N GLY A 183 12.73 15.16 8.62
CA GLY A 183 14.18 14.98 8.71
C GLY A 183 14.57 14.16 9.94
N ALA A 184 15.39 14.74 10.83
CA ALA A 184 15.75 14.11 12.11
C ALA A 184 14.75 14.41 13.24
N THR A 185 13.82 15.36 13.04
CA THR A 185 12.87 15.79 14.05
C THR A 185 11.69 14.82 14.11
N ARG A 186 11.31 14.43 15.33
CA ARG A 186 10.14 13.61 15.64
C ARG A 186 9.24 14.40 16.57
N GLN A 187 8.02 14.71 16.14
CA GLN A 187 7.08 15.51 16.92
C GLN A 187 5.77 14.71 17.11
N PRO A 188 5.31 14.46 18.34
CA PRO A 188 4.00 13.86 18.56
C PRO A 188 2.90 14.83 18.12
N ILE A 189 1.94 14.35 17.31
CA ILE A 189 0.81 15.14 16.80
C ILE A 189 -0.53 14.54 17.22
N PHE A 190 -0.62 13.21 17.32
CA PHE A 190 -1.83 12.53 17.78
C PHE A 190 -1.53 11.47 18.84
N SER A 191 -2.57 11.03 19.54
CA SER A 191 -2.55 9.82 20.37
C SER A 191 -3.67 8.86 19.95
N CYS A 192 -3.39 7.56 20.02
CA CYS A 192 -4.34 6.52 19.70
C CYS A 192 -4.95 5.94 20.97
N LYS A 193 -6.26 5.71 20.95
CA LYS A 193 -6.98 4.95 21.97
C LYS A 193 -7.73 3.80 21.31
N PHE A 194 -7.14 2.62 21.40
CA PHE A 194 -7.75 1.36 21.04
C PHE A 194 -8.64 0.85 22.18
N VAL A 195 -9.86 0.47 21.84
CA VAL A 195 -10.83 -0.13 22.73
C VAL A 195 -11.32 -1.43 22.10
N ARG A 196 -11.24 -2.51 22.87
CA ARG A 196 -11.91 -3.76 22.58
C ARG A 196 -13.16 -3.80 23.45
N ASP A 197 -14.34 -3.75 22.84
CA ASP A 197 -15.59 -3.76 23.58
C ASP A 197 -15.65 -5.00 24.49
N ARG A 198 -15.42 -4.78 25.79
CA ARG A 198 -15.88 -5.68 26.85
C ARG A 198 -17.31 -5.23 27.04
N ARG A 199 -18.30 -6.11 26.87
CA ARG A 199 -19.69 -5.79 27.26
C ARG A 199 -19.66 -5.03 28.60
N PRO A 200 -20.53 -4.03 28.80
CA PRO A 200 -20.54 -3.28 30.04
C PRO A 200 -20.66 -4.30 31.17
N SER A 201 -19.71 -4.30 32.10
CA SER A 201 -20.01 -4.74 33.45
C SER A 201 -21.20 -3.89 33.85
N GLN A 202 -22.38 -4.49 33.85
CA GLN A 202 -23.53 -3.98 34.53
C GLN A 202 -23.03 -3.73 35.97
N THR A 203 -22.76 -2.46 36.27
CA THR A 203 -22.62 -2.00 37.64
C THR A 203 -23.98 -2.17 38.28
N ASP A 204 -24.28 -3.38 38.74
CA ASP A 204 -25.20 -3.59 39.84
C ASP A 204 -24.37 -3.57 41.13
N PRO A 205 -24.55 -2.60 42.02
CA PRO A 205 -23.92 -2.60 43.34
C PRO A 205 -24.54 -3.63 44.31
N LEU A 206 -25.48 -4.47 43.88
CA LEU A 206 -26.25 -5.36 44.76
C LEU A 206 -26.52 -6.70 44.07
N GLY A 207 -25.65 -7.69 44.30
CA GLY A 207 -25.77 -8.99 43.64
C GLY A 207 -24.92 -10.11 44.23
N GLY A 208 -25.08 -10.35 45.54
CA GLY A 208 -25.06 -11.67 46.16
C GLY A 208 -23.84 -12.59 45.97
N TRP A 209 -23.07 -12.74 47.06
CA TRP A 209 -22.39 -13.97 47.47
C TRP A 209 -23.07 -15.29 47.01
N SER A 210 -22.31 -16.19 46.39
CA SER A 210 -22.01 -17.55 46.91
C SER A 210 -21.54 -18.52 45.82
N SER A 211 -20.41 -19.13 46.17
CA SER A 211 -19.63 -20.25 45.63
C SER A 211 -20.36 -21.50 45.12
N SER A 212 -19.78 -22.18 44.11
CA SER A 212 -19.46 -23.63 44.12
C SER A 212 -19.07 -24.15 42.72
N GLY A 213 -17.91 -24.82 42.58
CA GLY A 213 -17.73 -25.91 41.60
C GLY A 213 -16.57 -25.83 40.61
N SER A 214 -15.38 -26.26 41.05
CA SER A 214 -14.24 -26.97 40.39
C SER A 214 -14.22 -27.38 38.88
N SER A 215 -14.95 -26.74 37.96
CA SER A 215 -14.85 -26.97 36.50
C SER A 215 -14.63 -25.69 35.69
N ASP A 216 -14.75 -24.53 36.32
CA ASP A 216 -14.90 -23.25 35.62
C ASP A 216 -13.63 -22.66 35.03
N GLU A 217 -12.42 -23.01 35.48
CA GLU A 217 -11.21 -22.35 34.92
C GLU A 217 -10.91 -22.80 33.48
N LYS A 218 -11.19 -24.06 33.12
CA LYS A 218 -11.02 -24.54 31.75
C LYS A 218 -12.11 -24.01 30.83
N ASP A 219 -13.35 -23.99 31.28
CA ASP A 219 -14.48 -23.48 30.51
C ASP A 219 -14.44 -21.96 30.39
N ALA A 220 -14.02 -21.22 31.43
CA ALA A 220 -13.77 -19.79 31.37
C ALA A 220 -12.56 -19.44 30.50
N ALA A 221 -11.49 -20.25 30.52
CA ALA A 221 -10.36 -20.08 29.61
C ALA A 221 -10.73 -20.43 28.16
N GLU A 222 -11.61 -21.41 27.93
CA GLU A 222 -12.11 -21.76 26.60
C GLU A 222 -13.12 -20.72 26.08
N GLU A 223 -14.00 -20.20 26.94
CA GLU A 223 -14.86 -19.05 26.66
C GLU A 223 -14.05 -17.78 26.42
N LEU A 224 -13.01 -17.51 27.20
CA LEU A 224 -12.07 -16.41 26.97
C LEU A 224 -11.37 -16.59 25.61
N ARG A 225 -10.93 -17.81 25.26
CA ARG A 225 -10.35 -18.13 23.94
C ARG A 225 -11.36 -18.00 22.82
N LYS A 226 -12.64 -18.36 23.02
CA LYS A 226 -13.74 -18.15 22.05
C LYS A 226 -14.09 -16.66 21.92
N ARG A 227 -14.03 -15.89 23.00
CA ARG A 227 -14.24 -14.43 23.04
C ARG A 227 -13.06 -13.65 22.45
N GLU A 228 -11.84 -14.14 22.64
CA GLU A 228 -10.62 -13.64 21.96
C GLU A 228 -10.60 -14.03 20.49
N ALA A 229 -11.12 -15.21 20.15
CA ALA A 229 -11.33 -15.62 18.78
C ALA A 229 -12.34 -14.69 18.12
N VAL A 230 -13.41 -14.30 18.79
CA VAL A 230 -14.41 -13.39 18.22
C VAL A 230 -13.92 -11.93 18.29
N ARG A 231 -13.28 -11.47 17.20
CA ARG A 231 -12.79 -10.09 17.02
C ARG A 231 -13.97 -9.17 16.70
N LYS A 232 -14.75 -8.83 17.72
CA LYS A 232 -15.94 -7.96 17.68
C LYS A 232 -15.67 -6.66 18.45
N GLY A 233 -16.32 -5.58 18.01
CA GLY A 233 -16.38 -4.32 18.76
C GLY A 233 -15.03 -3.61 18.94
N TRP A 234 -14.11 -3.77 18.00
CA TRP A 234 -12.86 -3.00 18.07
C TRP A 234 -13.13 -1.57 17.61
N LYS A 235 -12.58 -0.61 18.35
CA LYS A 235 -12.59 0.81 18.02
C LYS A 235 -11.19 1.35 18.22
N VAL A 236 -10.76 2.23 17.33
CA VAL A 236 -9.59 3.08 17.57
C VAL A 236 -10.01 4.53 17.38
N ALA A 237 -9.72 5.38 18.36
CA ALA A 237 -9.93 6.81 18.28
C ALA A 237 -8.60 7.54 18.25
N ILE A 238 -8.48 8.53 17.38
CA ILE A 238 -7.34 9.41 17.22
C ILE A 238 -7.67 10.71 17.93
N HIS A 239 -6.84 11.09 18.89
CA HIS A 239 -6.98 12.32 19.64
C HIS A 239 -5.89 13.31 19.24
N ASP A 240 -6.24 14.57 19.18
CA ASP A 240 -5.28 15.67 19.02
C ASP A 240 -4.46 15.89 20.31
N LEU A 241 -3.62 16.92 20.29
CA LEU A 241 -2.81 17.30 21.45
C LEU A 241 -3.64 17.87 22.63
N SER A 242 -4.89 18.27 22.39
CA SER A 242 -5.80 18.71 23.46
C SER A 242 -6.48 17.52 24.17
N GLY A 243 -6.36 16.32 23.60
CA GLY A 243 -7.05 15.12 24.07
C GLY A 243 -8.47 14.97 23.49
N SER A 244 -8.85 15.78 22.50
CA SER A 244 -10.14 15.72 21.82
C SER A 244 -10.10 14.66 20.71
N ALA A 245 -11.13 13.81 20.63
CA ALA A 245 -11.21 12.77 19.60
C ALA A 245 -11.62 13.38 18.25
N VAL A 246 -10.68 13.46 17.31
CA VAL A 246 -10.86 14.15 16.01
C VAL A 246 -11.21 13.19 14.86
N ALA A 247 -10.80 11.92 14.97
CA ALA A 247 -11.13 10.87 14.02
C ALA A 247 -11.22 9.51 14.70
N ALA A 248 -11.92 8.56 14.09
CA ALA A 248 -11.99 7.21 14.63
C ALA A 248 -12.27 6.17 13.54
N ALA A 249 -11.90 4.92 13.83
CA ALA A 249 -12.31 3.76 13.07
C ALA A 249 -13.06 2.78 13.97
N PHE A 250 -14.26 2.40 13.55
CA PHE A 250 -15.16 1.50 14.28
C PHE A 250 -15.36 0.22 13.47
N MET A 251 -15.23 -0.93 14.10
CA MET A 251 -15.58 -2.19 13.46
C MET A 251 -17.12 -2.28 13.30
N CYS A 252 -17.61 -2.02 12.09
CA CYS A 252 -19.03 -2.05 11.76
C CYS A 252 -19.51 -3.44 11.30
N THR A 253 -18.60 -4.25 10.75
CA THR A 253 -18.85 -5.67 10.46
C THR A 253 -17.79 -6.50 11.17
N PRO A 254 -18.18 -7.46 12.02
CA PRO A 254 -17.24 -8.20 12.83
C PRO A 254 -16.41 -9.18 11.99
N PHE A 255 -15.18 -9.42 12.42
CA PHE A 255 -14.30 -10.37 11.76
C PHE A 255 -14.59 -11.76 12.33
N VAL A 256 -15.27 -12.59 11.55
CA VAL A 256 -15.70 -13.94 11.95
C VAL A 256 -15.27 -14.98 10.91
N PRO A 257 -15.01 -16.24 11.32
CA PRO A 257 -14.67 -17.29 10.36
C PRO A 257 -15.85 -17.59 9.45
N ALA A 258 -15.58 -17.83 8.17
CA ALA A 258 -16.58 -18.31 7.23
C ALA A 258 -17.04 -19.74 7.58
N PRO A 259 -18.29 -20.12 7.24
CA PRO A 259 -18.76 -21.49 7.44
C PRO A 259 -17.81 -22.52 6.82
N GLY A 260 -17.39 -23.51 7.61
CA GLY A 260 -16.44 -24.54 7.15
C GLY A 260 -14.97 -24.11 7.09
N GLY A 261 -14.63 -22.87 7.46
CA GLY A 261 -13.27 -22.37 7.49
C GLY A 261 -12.85 -21.81 8.86
N ASP A 262 -11.59 -21.39 8.97
CA ASP A 262 -11.01 -20.75 10.15
C ASP A 262 -10.47 -19.35 9.84
N THR A 263 -10.91 -18.75 8.74
CA THR A 263 -10.47 -17.43 8.27
C THR A 263 -11.67 -16.58 7.84
N VAL A 264 -11.49 -15.27 7.82
CA VAL A 264 -12.49 -14.31 7.31
C VAL A 264 -12.49 -14.42 5.79
N ALA A 265 -13.60 -14.85 5.19
CA ALA A 265 -13.69 -15.04 3.73
C ALA A 265 -14.30 -13.83 3.02
N ALA A 266 -14.10 -13.77 1.71
CA ALA A 266 -14.66 -12.73 0.85
C ALA A 266 -16.21 -12.66 0.86
N SER A 267 -16.88 -13.78 1.19
CA SER A 267 -18.35 -13.83 1.29
C SER A 267 -18.91 -13.13 2.52
N ASN A 268 -18.09 -12.89 3.54
CA ASN A 268 -18.45 -12.14 4.74
C ASN A 268 -17.23 -11.39 5.27
N PRO A 269 -16.82 -10.30 4.57
CA PRO A 269 -15.65 -9.54 4.96
C PRO A 269 -15.91 -8.80 6.28
N GLY A 270 -14.88 -8.73 7.13
CA GLY A 270 -14.90 -7.80 8.24
C GLY A 270 -14.82 -6.37 7.70
N ALA A 271 -15.37 -5.40 8.42
CA ALA A 271 -15.38 -4.02 7.94
C ALA A 271 -15.22 -3.00 9.05
N TRP A 272 -14.53 -1.91 8.70
CA TRP A 272 -14.36 -0.72 9.51
C TRP A 272 -15.12 0.43 8.88
N LEU A 273 -15.82 1.22 9.69
CA LEU A 273 -16.33 2.53 9.35
C LEU A 273 -15.32 3.57 9.87
N ILE A 274 -14.78 4.36 8.96
CA ILE A 274 -13.92 5.50 9.27
C ILE A 274 -14.81 6.73 9.38
N VAL A 275 -14.65 7.46 10.47
CA VAL A 275 -15.43 8.66 10.75
C VAL A 275 -14.51 9.81 11.18
N ARG A 276 -14.98 11.03 10.95
CA ARG A 276 -14.38 12.27 11.44
C ARG A 276 -15.32 12.97 12.42
N ALA A 277 -14.77 13.71 13.38
CA ALA A 277 -15.59 14.56 14.24
C ALA A 277 -16.21 15.69 13.38
N ASP A 278 -17.49 15.98 13.60
CA ASP A 278 -18.15 17.12 12.95
C ASP A 278 -17.68 18.42 13.61
N THR A 279 -17.10 19.33 12.83
CA THR A 279 -16.66 20.64 13.29
C THR A 279 -17.75 21.71 13.16
N THR A 280 -18.89 21.39 12.56
CA THR A 280 -19.95 22.34 12.18
C THR A 280 -21.24 22.18 12.98
N ARG A 281 -21.54 20.96 13.42
CA ARG A 281 -22.63 20.64 14.36
C ARG A 281 -22.03 20.25 15.71
N SER A 282 -22.81 20.41 16.78
CA SER A 282 -22.44 20.13 18.18
C SER A 282 -21.34 19.08 18.34
N SER A 283 -20.34 19.37 19.18
CA SER A 283 -19.03 18.69 19.36
C SER A 283 -19.00 17.16 19.52
N ASP A 284 -20.15 16.48 19.51
CA ASP A 284 -20.29 15.03 19.70
C ASP A 284 -20.82 14.28 18.47
N SER A 285 -21.12 14.95 17.34
CA SER A 285 -21.55 14.26 16.12
C SER A 285 -20.38 13.71 15.31
N TRP A 286 -20.45 12.44 14.92
CA TRP A 286 -19.49 11.78 14.03
C TRP A 286 -20.02 11.75 12.60
N GLN A 287 -19.20 12.15 11.62
CA GLN A 287 -19.53 12.06 10.21
C GLN A 287 -18.83 10.86 9.56
N PRO A 288 -19.57 9.97 8.87
CA PRO A 288 -18.97 8.85 8.14
C PRO A 288 -18.19 9.35 6.92
N TRP A 289 -17.00 8.78 6.70
CA TRP A 289 -16.13 9.13 5.57
C TRP A 289 -15.90 7.96 4.63
N GLY A 290 -15.63 6.76 5.17
CA GLY A 290 -15.28 5.62 4.35
C GLY A 290 -15.52 4.30 5.05
N ARG A 291 -15.64 3.24 4.24
CA ARG A 291 -15.76 1.85 4.68
C ARG A 291 -14.58 1.04 4.17
N LEU A 292 -13.78 0.49 5.08
CA LEU A 292 -12.67 -0.42 4.77
C LEU A 292 -13.11 -1.86 5.05
N GLU A 293 -13.27 -2.65 4.00
CA GLU A 293 -13.50 -4.09 4.08
C GLU A 293 -12.17 -4.85 4.08
N ALA A 294 -12.15 -5.98 4.78
CA ALA A 294 -10.97 -6.82 4.91
C ALA A 294 -11.34 -8.30 5.02
N TRP A 295 -10.63 -9.15 4.29
CA TRP A 295 -10.76 -10.61 4.35
C TRP A 295 -9.42 -11.28 4.03
N ARG A 296 -9.32 -12.59 4.26
CA ARG A 296 -8.14 -13.39 3.93
C ARG A 296 -8.40 -14.20 2.66
N ASP A 297 -7.42 -14.21 1.76
CA ASP A 297 -7.43 -15.00 0.54
C ASP A 297 -6.01 -15.52 0.28
N GLY A 298 -5.82 -16.84 0.26
CA GLY A 298 -4.53 -17.46 -0.11
C GLY A 298 -3.30 -16.98 0.67
N GLY A 299 -3.41 -16.79 1.99
CA GLY A 299 -2.30 -16.29 2.83
C GLY A 299 -2.05 -14.77 2.70
N GLN A 300 -2.93 -14.06 2.00
CA GLN A 300 -2.92 -12.60 1.89
C GLN A 300 -4.16 -12.04 2.59
N VAL A 301 -4.03 -10.83 3.13
CA VAL A 301 -5.15 -10.02 3.59
C VAL A 301 -5.50 -9.07 2.45
N ARG A 302 -6.71 -9.24 1.90
CA ARG A 302 -7.27 -8.31 0.93
C ARG A 302 -7.98 -7.20 1.67
N LEU A 303 -7.76 -5.98 1.20
CA LEU A 303 -8.37 -4.76 1.71
C LEU A 303 -9.09 -4.05 0.59
N ARG A 304 -10.23 -3.46 0.91
CA ARG A 304 -11.03 -2.68 -0.04
C ARG A 304 -11.62 -1.46 0.65
N LEU A 305 -11.23 -0.27 0.20
CA LEU A 305 -11.73 0.99 0.72
C LEU A 305 -12.76 1.59 -0.24
N ARG A 306 -13.94 1.89 0.30
CA ARG A 306 -14.95 2.70 -0.38
C ARG A 306 -15.18 4.01 0.36
N LEU A 307 -15.29 5.11 -0.37
CA LEU A 307 -15.72 6.38 0.21
C LEU A 307 -17.24 6.48 0.22
N LEU A 308 -17.76 7.07 1.28
CA LEU A 308 -19.18 7.30 1.48
C LEU A 308 -19.52 8.73 1.00
N PRO A 309 -20.67 8.94 0.35
CA PRO A 309 -21.07 10.26 -0.12
C PRO A 309 -21.33 11.22 1.06
N GLU A 310 -20.85 12.45 0.92
CA GLU A 310 -21.00 13.49 1.96
C GLU A 310 -22.42 14.08 2.02
N ARG A 311 -23.22 13.90 0.94
CA ARG A 311 -24.64 14.30 0.85
C ARG A 311 -25.54 13.09 0.71
N GLN A 312 -26.64 13.10 1.46
CA GLN A 312 -27.63 12.03 1.63
C GLN A 312 -28.40 11.61 0.35
N ASP A 313 -28.15 12.22 -0.81
CA ASP A 313 -29.03 12.07 -1.99
C ASP A 313 -28.62 10.99 -2.99
N GLU A 314 -27.56 10.19 -2.75
CA GLU A 314 -27.16 9.14 -3.70
C GLU A 314 -26.58 7.92 -2.95
N ASP A 315 -27.11 6.71 -3.21
CA ASP A 315 -26.68 5.42 -2.60
C ASP A 315 -25.33 4.89 -3.11
N TYR A 316 -24.56 5.70 -3.83
CA TYR A 316 -23.35 5.24 -4.51
C TYR A 316 -22.09 5.44 -3.65
N CYS A 317 -21.51 4.32 -3.21
CA CYS A 317 -20.16 4.30 -2.63
C CYS A 317 -19.11 4.21 -3.74
N VAL A 318 -18.03 4.97 -3.65
CA VAL A 318 -16.95 4.95 -4.65
C VAL A 318 -15.82 4.04 -4.20
N LEU A 319 -15.45 3.04 -5.00
CA LEU A 319 -14.23 2.27 -4.78
C LEU A 319 -13.00 3.14 -5.03
N VAL A 320 -12.14 3.25 -4.02
CA VAL A 320 -10.96 4.14 -4.08
C VAL A 320 -9.65 3.38 -4.02
N SER A 321 -9.61 2.24 -3.32
CA SER A 321 -8.39 1.43 -3.26
C SER A 321 -8.72 -0.03 -2.95
N GLU A 322 -8.01 -0.93 -3.62
CA GLU A 322 -7.88 -2.32 -3.23
C GLU A 322 -6.40 -2.65 -3.00
N ALA A 323 -6.09 -3.41 -1.95
CA ALA A 323 -4.73 -3.83 -1.66
C ALA A 323 -4.67 -5.31 -1.27
N ARG A 324 -3.52 -5.92 -1.53
CA ARG A 324 -3.21 -7.30 -1.11
C ARG A 324 -1.96 -7.28 -0.25
N LEU A 325 -2.15 -7.43 1.05
CA LEU A 325 -1.07 -7.47 2.02
C LEU A 325 -0.70 -8.92 2.31
N ARG A 326 0.59 -9.25 2.37
CA ARG A 326 0.95 -10.61 2.78
C ARG A 326 0.74 -10.75 4.28
N SER A 327 0.16 -11.87 4.72
CA SER A 327 -0.06 -12.07 6.16
C SER A 327 1.24 -12.20 6.95
N ASP A 328 2.30 -12.75 6.34
CA ASP A 328 3.59 -12.98 7.01
C ASP A 328 4.46 -11.72 7.11
N ARG A 329 4.53 -10.94 6.03
CA ARG A 329 5.45 -9.79 5.87
C ARG A 329 4.75 -8.44 5.88
N GLY A 330 3.42 -8.40 5.81
CA GLY A 330 2.66 -7.17 5.69
C GLY A 330 2.69 -6.65 4.26
N GLY A 331 2.68 -5.32 4.11
CA GLY A 331 2.72 -4.67 2.81
C GLY A 331 2.36 -3.20 2.88
N GLU A 332 2.13 -2.62 1.71
CA GLU A 332 1.70 -1.24 1.56
C GLU A 332 0.23 -1.20 1.13
N PHE A 333 -0.57 -0.43 1.85
CA PHE A 333 -1.89 0.00 1.40
C PHE A 333 -1.76 1.44 0.91
N ALA A 334 -2.18 1.73 -0.31
CA ALA A 334 -2.05 3.06 -0.90
C ALA A 334 -3.35 3.50 -1.57
N ILE A 335 -3.61 4.81 -1.52
CA ILE A 335 -4.65 5.48 -2.30
C ILE A 335 -3.92 6.38 -3.28
N ASP A 336 -4.08 6.11 -4.57
CA ASP A 336 -3.50 6.88 -5.64
C ASP A 336 -4.51 7.01 -6.79
N MET A 337 -4.99 8.23 -7.02
CA MET A 337 -6.02 8.48 -8.01
C MET A 337 -5.51 8.38 -9.46
N ASP A 338 -4.19 8.25 -9.67
CA ASP A 338 -3.61 7.97 -10.99
C ASP A 338 -3.51 6.48 -11.30
N ARG A 339 -3.42 5.63 -10.26
CA ARG A 339 -3.28 4.18 -10.40
C ARG A 339 -4.65 3.56 -10.67
N ARG A 340 -5.19 3.83 -11.86
CA ARG A 340 -6.36 3.13 -12.36
C ARG A 340 -5.97 1.74 -12.84
N GLU A 341 -6.43 0.72 -12.13
CA GLU A 341 -6.74 -0.56 -12.78
C GLU A 341 -8.09 -0.37 -13.49
N GLU A 342 -8.21 -0.87 -14.72
CA GLU A 342 -9.41 -0.77 -15.55
C GLU A 342 -10.57 -1.54 -14.91
N GLU A 343 -11.30 -0.92 -13.97
CA GLU A 343 -12.69 -1.26 -13.66
C GLU A 343 -13.34 -0.11 -12.87
N GLU A 344 -14.44 0.39 -13.46
CA GLU A 344 -15.42 1.37 -12.94
C GLU A 344 -15.06 2.87 -12.91
N LEU A 345 -15.85 3.62 -13.70
CA LEU A 345 -15.65 4.98 -14.17
C LEU A 345 -16.01 6.09 -13.14
N CYS A 346 -16.32 5.76 -11.89
CA CYS A 346 -17.08 6.68 -11.01
C CYS A 346 -16.25 7.44 -9.96
N ALA A 347 -14.95 7.19 -9.81
CA ALA A 347 -14.17 7.83 -8.73
C ALA A 347 -13.79 9.30 -8.97
N ALA A 348 -13.80 9.76 -10.23
CA ALA A 348 -13.34 11.10 -10.58
C ALA A 348 -14.34 12.22 -10.22
N ALA A 349 -15.63 11.90 -10.07
CA ALA A 349 -16.68 12.89 -9.90
C ALA A 349 -16.87 13.36 -8.44
N VAL A 350 -16.60 12.49 -7.46
CA VAL A 350 -16.91 12.79 -6.04
C VAL A 350 -15.83 13.66 -5.38
N MET A 351 -14.59 13.64 -5.89
CA MET A 351 -13.49 14.50 -5.43
C MET A 351 -13.16 15.62 -6.43
N ALA A 352 -14.13 16.00 -7.28
CA ALA A 352 -13.99 17.02 -8.32
C ALA A 352 -13.70 18.44 -7.79
N GLY A 353 -13.68 18.66 -6.47
CA GLY A 353 -13.21 19.89 -5.84
C GLY A 353 -11.68 20.01 -5.73
N CYS A 354 -10.94 18.92 -5.91
CA CYS A 354 -9.47 18.92 -5.89
C CYS A 354 -8.95 18.81 -7.33
N ALA A 355 -8.49 19.92 -7.90
CA ALA A 355 -7.83 19.93 -9.20
C ALA A 355 -6.58 19.02 -9.19
N GLY A 356 -6.70 17.81 -9.76
CA GLY A 356 -5.57 16.93 -10.11
C GLY A 356 -5.58 15.57 -9.42
N GLY A 357 -5.66 14.49 -10.23
CA GLY A 357 -5.37 13.12 -9.79
C GLY A 357 -3.95 12.96 -9.25
N GLY A 358 -3.70 11.93 -8.45
CA GLY A 358 -2.39 11.58 -7.89
C GLY A 358 -2.42 10.87 -6.53
N PHE A 359 -1.22 10.65 -5.98
CA PHE A 359 -0.99 10.05 -4.67
C PHE A 359 -1.73 10.76 -3.54
N VAL A 360 -2.59 10.06 -2.80
CA VAL A 360 -3.28 10.61 -1.64
C VAL A 360 -2.58 10.18 -0.36
N MET A 361 -2.49 8.87 -0.14
CA MET A 361 -1.84 8.30 1.03
C MET A 361 -1.18 6.96 0.72
N SER A 362 -0.24 6.57 1.57
CA SER A 362 0.20 5.19 1.72
C SER A 362 0.46 4.87 3.17
N CYS A 363 0.11 3.68 3.62
CA CYS A 363 0.57 3.15 4.90
C CYS A 363 1.27 1.82 4.70
N VAL A 364 2.44 1.69 5.30
CA VAL A 364 3.20 0.44 5.35
C VAL A 364 2.92 -0.21 6.70
N VAL A 365 2.41 -1.44 6.66
CA VAL A 365 2.08 -2.23 7.85
C VAL A 365 2.88 -3.52 7.89
N GLU A 366 3.21 -3.97 9.08
CA GLU A 366 3.96 -5.21 9.27
C GLU A 366 3.08 -6.46 9.31
N GLY A 367 3.68 -7.59 8.94
CA GLY A 367 3.03 -8.89 8.97
C GLY A 367 3.24 -9.66 10.28
N GLU A 368 2.58 -10.82 10.36
CA GLU A 368 2.54 -11.70 11.52
C GLU A 368 3.92 -12.24 11.95
N ALA A 369 4.91 -12.33 11.05
CA ALA A 369 6.17 -13.04 11.30
C ALA A 369 7.23 -12.23 12.07
N ARG A 370 7.10 -10.90 12.12
CA ARG A 370 7.96 -10.06 12.97
C ARG A 370 7.39 -10.05 14.39
N GLY A 371 8.07 -10.76 15.28
CA GLY A 371 7.72 -10.76 16.71
C GLY A 371 7.99 -9.37 17.31
N GLY A 372 6.92 -8.62 17.52
CA GLY A 372 6.94 -7.19 17.87
C GLY A 372 6.64 -6.36 16.63
N GLY A 373 5.39 -5.92 16.46
CA GLY A 373 4.97 -5.14 15.30
C GLY A 373 5.76 -3.84 15.23
N GLY A 374 6.63 -3.75 14.23
CA GLY A 374 7.36 -2.53 13.94
C GLY A 374 6.42 -1.38 13.62
N PRO A 375 6.90 -0.14 13.77
CA PRO A 375 6.08 1.03 13.69
C PRO A 375 5.52 1.24 12.27
N SER A 376 4.19 1.26 12.15
CA SER A 376 3.52 1.55 10.88
C SER A 376 3.83 2.98 10.44
N VAL A 377 4.21 3.15 9.18
CA VAL A 377 4.55 4.47 8.60
C VAL A 377 3.43 4.89 7.65
N VAL A 378 2.97 6.12 7.80
CA VAL A 378 1.92 6.73 6.98
C VAL A 378 2.51 7.92 6.23
N GLN A 379 2.34 7.96 4.91
CA GLN A 379 2.64 9.12 4.09
C GLN A 379 1.32 9.69 3.56
N LEU A 380 1.20 11.01 3.59
CA LEU A 380 -0.02 11.72 3.21
C LEU A 380 0.35 12.95 2.38
N ALA A 381 -0.17 13.07 1.17
CA ALA A 381 0.06 14.24 0.33
C ALA A 381 -0.56 15.50 0.95
N ALA A 382 0.25 16.55 1.10
CA ALA A 382 -0.15 17.78 1.78
C ALA A 382 -1.34 18.48 1.11
N ARG A 383 -1.51 18.33 -0.21
CA ARG A 383 -2.66 18.88 -0.95
C ARG A 383 -4.02 18.31 -0.53
N HIS A 384 -4.04 17.16 0.14
CA HIS A 384 -5.26 16.52 0.65
C HIS A 384 -5.49 16.79 2.14
N VAL A 385 -4.76 17.75 2.73
CA VAL A 385 -4.81 18.09 4.15
C VAL A 385 -4.98 19.60 4.29
N ALA A 386 -6.20 20.05 4.58
CA ALA A 386 -6.48 21.44 4.89
C ALA A 386 -6.31 21.74 6.39
N CYS A 387 -6.57 20.75 7.24
CA CYS A 387 -6.46 20.86 8.69
C CYS A 387 -5.89 19.58 9.35
N MET A 388 -5.70 19.60 10.68
CA MET A 388 -5.15 18.44 11.41
C MET A 388 -6.14 17.27 11.43
N GLU A 389 -7.44 17.55 11.42
CA GLU A 389 -8.53 16.58 11.42
C GLU A 389 -8.52 15.75 10.12
N ASP A 390 -8.22 16.37 8.98
CA ASP A 390 -8.04 15.65 7.71
C ASP A 390 -6.91 14.62 7.83
N ALA A 391 -5.78 15.00 8.40
CA ALA A 391 -4.67 14.08 8.63
C ALA A 391 -5.06 12.95 9.61
N ALA A 392 -5.77 13.29 10.69
CA ALA A 392 -6.22 12.33 11.68
C ALA A 392 -7.15 11.25 11.08
N MET A 393 -7.99 11.62 10.11
CA MET A 393 -8.85 10.68 9.39
C MET A 393 -8.04 9.63 8.61
N PHE A 394 -6.98 10.03 7.91
CA PHE A 394 -6.08 9.09 7.23
C PHE A 394 -5.25 8.26 8.21
N VAL A 395 -4.88 8.83 9.36
CA VAL A 395 -4.24 8.08 10.46
C VAL A 395 -5.20 7.02 11.04
N ALA A 396 -6.48 7.35 11.22
CA ALA A 396 -7.50 6.40 11.66
C ALA A 396 -7.69 5.25 10.65
N LEU A 397 -7.68 5.56 9.35
CA LEU A 397 -7.68 4.57 8.29
C LEU A 397 -6.42 3.68 8.34
N ALA A 398 -5.24 4.25 8.52
CA ALA A 398 -4.01 3.47 8.66
C ALA A 398 -4.04 2.53 9.88
N ALA A 399 -4.59 2.99 11.00
CA ALA A 399 -4.81 2.16 12.17
C ALA A 399 -5.79 1.00 11.89
N ALA A 400 -6.86 1.24 11.13
CA ALA A 400 -7.78 0.20 10.69
C ALA A 400 -7.12 -0.82 9.75
N VAL A 401 -6.20 -0.38 8.88
CA VAL A 401 -5.40 -1.25 8.01
C VAL A 401 -4.49 -2.17 8.85
N ASP A 402 -3.75 -1.63 9.83
CA ASP A 402 -2.92 -2.41 10.77
C ASP A 402 -3.76 -3.46 11.52
N LEU A 403 -4.86 -3.00 12.11
CA LEU A 403 -5.76 -3.86 12.87
C LEU A 403 -6.42 -4.92 12.00
N SER A 404 -6.64 -4.65 10.70
CA SER A 404 -7.19 -5.64 9.75
C SER A 404 -6.24 -6.81 9.51
N VAL A 405 -4.93 -6.58 9.48
CA VAL A 405 -3.93 -7.67 9.37
C VAL A 405 -4.04 -8.59 10.59
N LYS A 406 -4.16 -8.01 11.79
CA LYS A 406 -4.39 -8.76 13.04
C LYS A 406 -5.77 -9.43 13.05
N ALA A 407 -6.79 -8.75 12.54
CA ALA A 407 -8.17 -9.20 12.54
C ALA A 407 -8.50 -10.26 11.49
N CYS A 408 -7.63 -10.48 10.51
CA CYS A 408 -7.72 -11.55 9.52
C CYS A 408 -6.82 -12.76 9.81
N ARG A 409 -6.17 -12.82 10.98
CA ARG A 409 -5.43 -14.02 11.44
C ARG A 409 -6.38 -15.23 11.54
N PRO A 410 -5.93 -16.48 11.28
CA PRO A 410 -6.79 -17.64 11.45
C PRO A 410 -7.29 -17.72 12.90
N PHE A 411 -8.54 -18.15 13.10
CA PHE A 411 -9.16 -18.22 14.42
C PHE A 411 -8.65 -19.41 15.23
N ARG A 412 -8.20 -20.47 14.55
CA ARG A 412 -7.57 -21.63 15.19
C ARG A 412 -6.07 -21.41 15.26
N ARG A 413 -5.52 -21.41 16.47
CA ARG A 413 -4.07 -21.42 16.69
C ARG A 413 -3.58 -22.83 16.36
N ASN A 414 -3.03 -23.06 15.16
CA ASN A 414 -2.21 -24.25 14.98
C ASN A 414 -1.10 -24.17 16.02
N LYS A 415 -1.00 -25.19 16.88
CA LYS A 415 0.14 -25.31 17.79
C LYS A 415 1.40 -25.12 16.93
N PRO A 416 2.40 -24.34 17.37
CA PRO A 416 3.71 -24.40 16.73
C PRO A 416 4.09 -25.88 16.64
N PRO A 417 4.66 -26.36 15.52
CA PRO A 417 5.09 -27.75 15.42
C PRO A 417 5.95 -28.01 16.64
N ALA A 418 5.55 -28.99 17.45
CA ALA A 418 6.31 -29.40 18.61
C ALA A 418 7.75 -29.60 18.12
N ALA A 419 8.68 -28.81 18.66
CA ALA A 419 10.09 -29.02 18.42
C ALA A 419 10.32 -30.53 18.58
N ALA A 420 10.82 -31.17 17.53
CA ALA A 420 11.18 -32.57 17.57
C ALA A 420 12.21 -32.71 18.70
N ALA A 421 11.73 -33.03 19.89
CA ALA A 421 12.55 -33.45 21.00
C ALA A 421 13.20 -34.73 20.50
N GLY A 422 14.46 -34.58 20.06
CA GLY A 422 15.32 -35.68 19.68
C GLY A 422 15.34 -36.66 20.83
N ARG A 423 14.52 -37.69 20.71
CA ARG A 423 14.50 -38.85 21.59
C ARG A 423 15.84 -39.55 21.31
N LYS A 424 16.88 -39.15 22.02
CA LYS A 424 18.12 -39.92 22.11
C LYS A 424 17.74 -41.26 22.72
N THR A 425 17.53 -42.25 21.87
CA THR A 425 17.50 -43.66 22.25
C THR A 425 18.90 -44.02 22.72
N CYS A 426 19.12 -44.03 24.03
CA CYS A 426 20.25 -44.73 24.62
C CYS A 426 20.03 -46.23 24.37
N SER A 427 20.76 -46.81 23.42
CA SER A 427 20.87 -48.26 23.29
C SER A 427 21.75 -48.77 24.43
N PHE A 428 21.12 -49.29 25.47
CA PHE A 428 21.76 -50.14 26.47
C PHE A 428 21.91 -51.54 25.86
N SER A 429 23.14 -51.95 25.56
CA SER A 429 23.46 -53.35 25.26
C SER A 429 23.52 -54.14 26.58
N PRO A 430 22.87 -55.31 26.70
CA PRO A 430 22.99 -56.14 27.88
C PRO A 430 24.30 -56.94 27.83
N ARG A 431 25.00 -56.95 28.98
CA ARG A 431 26.13 -57.83 29.26
C ARG A 431 25.69 -59.30 29.20
N HIS A 432 26.53 -60.14 28.60
CA HIS A 432 26.59 -61.56 28.92
C HIS A 432 28.04 -61.88 29.27
N ASP A 433 28.29 -62.11 30.55
CA ASP A 433 29.49 -62.78 31.05
C ASP A 433 29.28 -64.29 30.93
N ALA A 434 30.26 -64.98 30.34
CA ALA A 434 30.62 -66.39 30.59
C ALA A 434 32.01 -66.60 29.95
N LEU A 435 33.07 -66.62 30.76
CA LEU A 435 33.86 -67.83 31.10
C LEU A 435 34.60 -68.39 29.88
N ASP A 436 35.90 -68.13 29.79
CA ASP A 436 37.00 -69.10 30.01
C ASP A 436 37.59 -69.42 28.63
N GLU A 437 38.86 -69.63 28.37
CA GLU A 437 40.14 -69.58 29.08
C GLU A 437 41.19 -69.73 27.94
N LEU A 438 42.42 -69.30 28.20
CA LEU A 438 43.66 -69.86 27.66
C LEU A 438 44.05 -69.71 26.16
N ASP A 439 45.24 -69.11 26.06
CA ASP A 439 46.42 -69.57 25.34
C ASP A 439 46.88 -68.87 24.05
N THR A 440 48.15 -68.43 24.19
CA THR A 440 49.18 -68.01 23.23
C THR A 440 49.15 -66.60 22.63
#